data_AF-A0AA43LU94-F1
#
_entry.id   AF-A0AA43LU94-F1
#
_cell.length_a   1.000
_cell.length_b   1.000
_cell.length_c   1.000
_cell.angle_alpha   90.00
_cell.angle_beta   90.00
_cell.angle_gamma   90.00
#
_symmetry.space_group_name_H-M   'P 1'
#
loop_
_entity.id
_entity.type
_entity.pdbx_description
1 polymer ?
#
loop_
_entity_poly.entity_id
_entity_poly.type
_entity_poly.pdbx_seq_one_letter_code
_entity_poly.pdbx_strand_id
1 'polypeptide(L)'
;MKDTLLAKELLNGVWDVDHAAVKRAITYGADANWIFNGYPILVHAVYTRDLEMVELLISHGASQVGEALGFALEFGLGEMVEPLAYQGIVPKAIKVDERFGTHPERFSLPRHTLQSMQA
;
A
#
# COMPACT_ATOMS: atom_id res chain seq x y z
N MET A 1 -21.40 -4.26 -20.37
CA MET A 1 -20.49 -5.11 -21.17
C MET A 1 -19.12 -4.45 -21.39
N LYS A 2 -19.06 -3.16 -21.74
CA LYS A 2 -17.79 -2.45 -22.01
C LYS A 2 -16.87 -2.38 -20.78
N ASP A 3 -17.43 -2.09 -19.60
CA ASP A 3 -16.67 -1.94 -18.36
C ASP A 3 -16.00 -3.26 -17.92
N THR A 4 -16.69 -4.40 -18.13
CA THR A 4 -16.14 -5.74 -17.84
C THR A 4 -15.00 -6.11 -18.78
N LEU A 5 -15.03 -5.63 -20.03
CA LEU A 5 -13.95 -5.86 -20.99
C LEU A 5 -12.71 -5.06 -20.60
N LEU A 6 -12.88 -3.78 -20.28
CA LEU A 6 -11.80 -2.89 -19.83
C LEU A 6 -11.18 -3.37 -18.52
N ALA A 7 -11.99 -3.85 -17.57
CA ALA A 7 -11.49 -4.43 -16.32
C ALA A 7 -10.64 -5.69 -16.55
N LYS A 8 -11.03 -6.55 -17.50
CA LYS A 8 -10.24 -7.72 -17.89
C LYS A 8 -8.96 -7.34 -18.62
N GLU A 9 -9.02 -6.35 -19.51
CA GLU A 9 -7.84 -5.84 -20.21
C GLU A 9 -6.84 -5.24 -19.21
N LEU A 10 -7.34 -4.49 -18.22
CA LEU A 10 -6.56 -3.97 -17.11
C LEU A 10 -5.90 -5.11 -16.32
N LEU A 11 -6.68 -6.13 -15.92
CA LEU A 11 -6.16 -7.28 -15.19
C LEU A 11 -5.06 -8.01 -15.94
N ASN A 12 -5.32 -8.36 -17.21
CA ASN A 12 -4.37 -9.09 -18.04
C ASN A 12 -3.10 -8.26 -18.23
N GLY A 13 -3.23 -6.96 -18.50
CA GLY A 13 -2.08 -6.06 -18.63
C GLY A 13 -1.22 -6.01 -17.36
N VAL A 14 -1.84 -6.07 -16.16
CA VAL A 14 -1.10 -6.15 -14.89
C VAL A 14 -0.32 -7.46 -14.76
N TRP A 15 -0.95 -8.60 -15.08
CA TRP A 15 -0.32 -9.92 -15.00
C TRP A 15 0.75 -10.16 -16.07
N ASP A 16 0.54 -9.61 -17.26
CA ASP A 16 1.45 -9.70 -18.40
C ASP A 16 2.55 -8.64 -18.34
N VAL A 17 2.52 -7.74 -17.34
CA VAL A 17 3.49 -6.63 -17.17
C VAL A 17 3.51 -5.72 -18.42
N ASP A 18 2.35 -5.53 -19.05
CA ASP A 18 2.16 -4.64 -20.21
C ASP A 18 1.65 -3.28 -19.76
N HIS A 19 2.57 -2.37 -19.44
CA HIS A 19 2.24 -0.99 -19.04
C HIS A 19 1.44 -0.24 -20.12
N ALA A 20 1.67 -0.55 -21.40
CA ALA A 20 0.98 0.12 -22.49
C ALA A 20 -0.48 -0.32 -22.56
N ALA A 21 -0.78 -1.61 -22.34
CA ALA A 21 -2.15 -2.11 -22.22
C ALA A 21 -2.87 -1.49 -21.02
N VAL A 22 -2.23 -1.47 -19.85
CA VAL A 22 -2.82 -0.89 -18.65
C VAL A 22 -3.09 0.61 -18.84
N LYS A 23 -2.15 1.36 -19.41
CA LYS A 23 -2.33 2.78 -19.72
C LYS A 23 -3.50 3.01 -20.69
N ARG A 24 -3.60 2.21 -21.74
CA ARG A 24 -4.74 2.28 -22.68
C ARG A 24 -6.05 1.99 -21.95
N ALA A 25 -6.13 0.91 -21.20
CA ALA A 25 -7.34 0.52 -20.47
C ALA A 25 -7.82 1.64 -19.54
N ILE A 26 -6.92 2.22 -18.74
CA ILE A 26 -7.26 3.34 -17.85
C ILE A 26 -7.68 4.58 -18.63
N THR A 27 -6.99 4.91 -19.73
CA THR A 27 -7.36 6.04 -20.61
C THR A 27 -8.76 5.86 -21.21
N TYR A 28 -9.17 4.62 -21.49
CA TYR A 28 -10.52 4.29 -21.96
C TYR A 28 -11.57 4.20 -20.84
N GLY A 29 -11.19 4.44 -19.58
CA GLY A 29 -12.08 4.49 -18.43
C GLY A 29 -12.07 3.24 -17.55
N ALA A 30 -11.04 2.39 -17.63
CA ALA A 30 -10.87 1.33 -16.65
C ALA A 30 -10.62 1.94 -15.26
N ASP A 31 -11.26 1.36 -14.25
CA ASP A 31 -11.14 1.82 -12.86
C ASP A 31 -9.83 1.29 -12.24
N ALA A 32 -8.94 2.21 -11.86
CA ALA A 32 -7.69 1.90 -11.17
C ALA A 32 -7.89 1.41 -9.71
N ASN A 33 -9.12 1.45 -9.19
CA ASN A 33 -9.51 0.92 -7.87
C ASN A 33 -10.34 -0.37 -7.98
N TRP A 34 -10.39 -0.98 -9.17
CA TRP A 34 -11.17 -2.19 -9.40
C TRP A 34 -10.72 -3.33 -8.47
N ILE A 35 -11.71 -4.05 -7.92
CA ILE A 35 -11.50 -5.16 -7.00
C ILE A 35 -11.75 -6.47 -7.75
N PHE A 36 -10.74 -7.32 -7.78
CA PHE A 36 -10.80 -8.65 -8.37
C PHE A 36 -10.43 -9.72 -7.33
N ASN A 37 -11.31 -10.71 -7.17
CA ASN A 37 -11.18 -11.77 -6.15
C ASN A 37 -10.97 -11.23 -4.72
N GLY A 38 -11.61 -10.11 -4.39
CA GLY A 38 -11.49 -9.47 -3.07
C GLY A 38 -10.25 -8.61 -2.89
N TYR A 39 -9.36 -8.53 -3.89
CA TYR A 39 -8.16 -7.72 -3.84
C TYR A 39 -8.20 -6.53 -4.83
N PRO A 40 -7.76 -5.34 -4.40
CA PRO A 40 -7.39 -4.23 -5.28
C PRO A 40 -6.55 -4.66 -6.48
N ILE A 41 -6.78 -4.06 -7.65
CA ILE A 41 -5.89 -4.23 -8.81
C ILE A 41 -4.43 -3.85 -8.48
N LEU A 42 -4.24 -2.86 -7.58
CA LEU A 42 -2.93 -2.46 -7.09
C LEU A 42 -2.21 -3.58 -6.34
N VAL A 43 -2.91 -4.44 -5.59
CA VAL A 43 -2.32 -5.59 -4.90
C VAL A 43 -1.82 -6.63 -5.91
N HIS A 44 -2.54 -6.83 -7.02
CA HIS A 44 -2.07 -7.72 -8.10
C HIS A 44 -0.78 -7.19 -8.73
N ALA A 45 -0.66 -5.87 -8.93
CA ALA A 45 0.59 -5.26 -9.42
C ALA A 45 1.75 -5.36 -8.41
N VAL A 46 1.46 -5.28 -7.11
CA VAL A 46 2.46 -5.55 -6.06
C VAL A 46 2.93 -6.99 -6.09
N TYR A 47 2.03 -7.94 -6.32
CA TYR A 47 2.37 -9.36 -6.44
C TYR A 47 3.26 -9.67 -7.65
N THR A 48 3.07 -8.97 -8.78
CA THR A 48 3.96 -9.10 -9.95
C THR A 48 5.33 -8.43 -9.75
N ARG A 49 5.52 -7.69 -8.64
CA ARG A 49 6.76 -6.99 -8.25
C ARG A 49 7.23 -5.98 -9.30
N ASP A 50 6.28 -5.40 -10.02
CA ASP A 50 6.54 -4.40 -11.05
C ASP A 50 6.31 -2.99 -10.49
N LEU A 51 7.42 -2.30 -10.21
CA LEU A 51 7.39 -0.94 -9.68
C LEU A 51 6.75 0.04 -10.67
N GLU A 52 7.06 -0.07 -11.96
CA GLU A 52 6.54 0.85 -12.98
C GLU A 52 5.01 0.70 -13.09
N MET A 53 4.49 -0.53 -12.98
CA MET A 53 3.05 -0.78 -12.97
C MET A 53 2.36 -0.19 -11.74
N VAL A 54 2.98 -0.35 -10.57
CA VAL A 54 2.46 0.21 -9.31
C VAL A 54 2.43 1.73 -9.37
N GLU A 55 3.51 2.37 -9.83
CA GLU A 55 3.57 3.82 -10.01
C GLU A 55 2.53 4.31 -11.03
N LEU A 56 2.35 3.57 -12.14
CA LEU A 56 1.36 3.89 -13.15
C LEU A 56 -0.06 3.88 -12.57
N LEU A 57 -0.44 2.83 -11.83
CA LEU A 57 -1.75 2.73 -11.20
C LEU A 57 -1.98 3.84 -10.16
N ILE A 58 -0.98 4.13 -9.32
CA ILE A 58 -1.04 5.20 -8.32
C ILE A 58 -1.20 6.56 -9.00
N SER A 59 -0.43 6.84 -10.05
CA SER A 59 -0.50 8.08 -10.81
C SER A 59 -1.86 8.31 -11.48
N HIS A 60 -2.64 7.25 -11.64
CA HIS A 60 -3.98 7.27 -12.21
C HIS A 60 -5.10 7.10 -11.17
N GLY A 61 -4.78 7.32 -9.89
CA GLY A 61 -5.77 7.45 -8.82
C GLY A 61 -6.08 6.16 -8.07
N ALA A 62 -5.20 5.16 -8.09
CA ALA A 62 -5.30 4.02 -7.19
C ALA A 62 -5.10 4.48 -5.73
N SER A 63 -6.14 4.31 -4.91
CA SER A 63 -6.21 4.81 -3.53
C SER A 63 -5.88 3.76 -2.46
N GLN A 64 -5.88 2.48 -2.84
CA GLN A 64 -5.73 1.32 -1.95
C GLN A 64 -4.25 1.02 -1.61
N VAL A 65 -3.44 2.08 -1.46
CA VAL A 65 -1.99 1.98 -1.23
C VAL A 65 -1.69 1.40 0.16
N GLY A 66 -2.55 1.65 1.14
CA GLY A 66 -2.42 1.10 2.49
C GLY A 66 -2.57 -0.43 2.52
N GLU A 67 -3.57 -0.95 1.81
CA GLU A 67 -3.79 -2.39 1.62
C GLU A 67 -2.62 -3.03 0.86
N ALA A 68 -2.15 -2.37 -0.21
CA ALA A 68 -1.01 -2.81 -1.00
C ALA A 68 0.28 -2.86 -0.15
N LEU A 69 0.51 -1.86 0.70
CA LEU A 69 1.65 -1.84 1.62
C LEU A 69 1.55 -2.93 2.69
N GLY A 70 0.36 -3.12 3.27
CA GLY A 70 0.13 -4.20 4.24
C GLY A 70 0.44 -5.57 3.63
N PHE A 71 0.00 -5.81 2.41
CA PHE A 71 0.32 -7.01 1.65
C PHE A 71 1.83 -7.16 1.41
N ALA A 72 2.51 -6.10 0.95
CA ALA A 72 3.97 -6.15 0.73
C ALA A 72 4.73 -6.52 2.02
N LEU A 73 4.32 -5.99 3.17
CA LEU A 73 4.92 -6.30 4.47
C LEU A 73 4.64 -7.74 4.93
N GLU A 74 3.40 -8.23 4.74
CA GLU A 74 3.00 -9.58 5.13
C GLU A 74 3.77 -10.67 4.36
N PHE A 75 3.96 -10.44 3.06
CA PHE A 75 4.65 -11.39 2.16
C PHE A 75 6.15 -11.14 2.02
N GLY A 76 6.71 -10.15 2.72
CA GLY A 76 8.15 -9.86 2.71
C GLY A 76 8.67 -9.29 1.38
N LEU A 77 7.82 -8.59 0.62
CA LEU A 77 8.15 -7.94 -0.64
C LEU A 77 8.85 -6.59 -0.40
N GLY A 78 10.09 -6.66 0.11
CA GLY A 78 10.84 -5.49 0.58
C GLY A 78 11.01 -4.39 -0.47
N GLU A 79 11.21 -4.77 -1.74
CA GLU A 79 11.34 -3.82 -2.86
C GLU A 79 10.05 -3.02 -3.15
N MET A 80 8.89 -3.55 -2.74
CA MET A 80 7.62 -2.86 -2.92
C MET A 80 7.31 -1.92 -1.75
N VAL A 81 7.99 -2.08 -0.60
CA VAL A 81 7.74 -1.27 0.60
C VAL A 81 8.11 0.18 0.38
N GLU A 82 9.30 0.45 -0.16
CA GLU A 82 9.78 1.82 -0.38
C GLU A 82 8.84 2.65 -1.28
N PRO A 83 8.49 2.20 -2.51
CA PRO A 83 7.61 2.99 -3.37
C PRO A 83 6.21 3.19 -2.76
N LEU A 84 5.63 2.16 -2.13
CA LEU A 84 4.32 2.26 -1.49
C LEU A 84 4.34 3.16 -0.25
N ALA A 85 5.44 3.14 0.51
CA ALA A 85 5.58 3.93 1.72
C ALA A 85 5.57 5.43 1.43
N TYR A 86 6.32 5.87 0.42
CA TYR A 86 6.39 7.29 0.07
C TYR A 86 5.15 7.80 -0.66
N GLN A 87 4.43 6.93 -1.37
CA GLN A 87 3.26 7.32 -2.17
C GLN A 87 1.93 7.26 -1.39
N GLY A 88 1.82 6.39 -0.37
CA GLY A 88 0.55 6.12 0.32
C GLY A 88 0.53 6.38 1.81
N ILE A 89 1.67 6.49 2.48
CA ILE A 89 1.68 6.79 3.91
C ILE A 89 1.62 8.30 4.07
N VAL A 90 0.43 8.83 4.30
CA VAL A 90 0.33 10.06 5.08
C VAL A 90 0.83 9.69 6.48
N PRO A 91 1.98 10.20 6.95
CA PRO A 91 2.38 9.97 8.32
C PRO A 91 1.25 10.49 9.19
N LYS A 92 0.51 9.60 9.87
CA LYS A 92 -0.47 10.06 10.85
C LYS A 92 0.33 10.83 11.87
N ALA A 93 0.08 12.14 11.98
CA ALA A 93 0.67 12.97 13.00
C ALA A 93 0.33 12.32 14.35
N ILE A 94 1.32 11.70 14.99
CA ILE A 94 1.12 11.02 16.25
C ILE A 94 0.78 12.12 17.25
N LYS A 95 -0.47 12.15 17.74
CA LYS A 95 -0.80 12.94 18.93
C LYS A 95 -0.25 12.20 20.13
N VAL A 96 0.98 12.57 20.46
CA VAL A 96 1.74 12.07 21.59
C VAL A 96 1.06 12.55 22.87
N ASP A 97 0.24 11.71 23.51
CA ASP A 97 -0.38 12.02 24.82
C ASP A 97 0.70 12.28 25.86
N GLU A 98 0.82 13.50 26.39
CA GLU A 98 1.93 13.96 27.24
C GLU A 98 2.24 13.03 28.42
N ARG A 99 1.26 12.25 28.91
CA ARG A 99 1.41 11.34 30.05
C ARG A 99 2.48 10.27 29.86
N PHE A 100 2.74 9.86 28.61
CA PHE A 100 3.75 8.85 28.35
C PHE A 100 5.16 9.45 28.12
N GLY A 101 5.39 10.75 28.32
CA GLY A 101 6.75 11.33 28.22
C GLY A 101 7.33 11.38 26.80
N THR A 102 8.59 11.79 26.66
CA THR A 102 9.29 11.92 25.37
C THR A 102 9.82 10.58 24.86
N HIS A 103 10.14 10.51 23.57
CA HIS A 103 10.88 9.36 23.03
C HIS A 103 12.33 9.36 23.56
N PRO A 104 12.93 8.21 23.93
CA PRO A 104 12.38 6.86 23.92
C PRO A 104 11.65 6.44 25.22
N GLU A 105 11.66 7.28 26.27
CA GLU A 105 11.10 6.96 27.59
C GLU A 105 9.63 6.48 27.53
N ARG A 106 8.86 6.98 26.57
CA ARG A 106 7.48 6.54 26.27
C ARG A 106 7.31 5.05 25.99
N PHE A 107 8.36 4.41 25.47
CA PHE A 107 8.37 2.99 25.14
C PHE A 107 9.12 2.16 26.18
N SER A 108 9.71 2.80 27.20
CA SER A 108 10.28 2.11 28.35
C SER A 108 9.21 1.88 29.43
N LEU A 109 9.39 0.82 30.22
CA LEU A 109 8.54 0.57 31.39
C LEU A 109 8.47 1.83 32.25
N PRO A 110 7.27 2.27 32.67
CA PRO A 110 7.17 3.52 33.40
C PRO A 110 8.01 3.46 34.69
N ARG A 111 8.65 4.57 35.07
CA ARG A 111 9.65 4.59 36.17
C ARG A 111 9.16 3.95 37.47
N HIS A 112 7.86 4.05 37.79
CA HIS A 112 7.29 3.43 38.99
C HIS A 112 7.34 1.89 38.94
N THR A 113 7.13 1.28 37.76
CA THR A 113 7.28 -0.17 37.55
C THR A 113 8.72 -0.61 37.71
N LEU A 114 9.69 0.18 37.24
CA LEU A 114 11.11 -0.16 37.41
C LEU A 114 11.56 -0.07 38.88
N GLN A 115 11.06 0.92 39.62
CA GLN A 115 11.34 1.05 41.06
C GLN A 115 10.75 -0.10 41.89
N SER A 116 9.56 -0.60 41.53
CA SER A 116 8.98 -1.79 42.19
C SER A 116 9.67 -3.11 41.85
N MET A 117 10.51 -3.14 40.83
CA MET A 117 11.29 -4.33 40.43
C MET A 117 12.70 -4.37 41.04
N GLN A 118 13.11 -3.31 41.75
CA GLN A 118 14.42 -3.20 42.41
C GLN A 118 14.33 -3.32 43.94
N ALA A 119 13.16 -3.66 44.48
CA ALA A 119 12.91 -3.97 45.90
C ALA A 119 12.56 -5.45 46.06
#